data_AF-A0A318R8G7-F1
#
_entry.id   AF-A0A318R8G7-F1
#
_cell.length_a   1.000
_cell.length_b   1.000
_cell.length_c   1.000
_cell.angle_alpha   90.00
_cell.angle_beta   90.00
_cell.angle_gamma   90.00
#
_symmetry.space_group_name_H-M   'P 1'
#
loop_
_entity.id
_entity.type
_entity.pdbx_description
1 polymer ?
#
loop_
_entity_poly.entity_id
_entity_poly.type
_entity_poly.pdbx_seq_one_letter_code
_entity_poly.pdbx_strand_id
1 'polypeptide(L)'
;HLLFFGVACIWFVEWARIHGIYDPAIGAVRQVEYNLNLTNIWNHQFDFLAIDSLEDVLGGHAFLAFIEITGGAFHIATKQVGEYTKFKGAGLLSAEAILSFSLAGIGWMAVVAAFWCAQNTTVYPEAWYGEALILKFGIAPYWIDSVDLSGGPAFFGHTTRAALSNVHYYFGFFFLQGHLWHALRAMGFDFKKVLKEPLPAQLY
;
A
#
# COMPACT_ATOMS: atom_id res chain seq x y z
N HIS A 1 -3.15 17.00 6.24
CA HIS A 1 -2.90 15.55 6.11
C HIS A 1 -1.45 15.27 5.77
N LEU A 2 -0.93 15.70 4.61
CA LEU A 2 0.46 15.45 4.20
C LEU A 2 1.51 15.83 5.26
N LEU A 3 1.41 17.00 5.90
CA LEU A 3 2.33 17.37 6.99
C LEU A 3 2.35 16.36 8.15
N PHE A 4 1.20 15.76 8.49
CA PHE A 4 1.13 14.76 9.56
C PHE A 4 1.77 13.43 9.15
N PHE A 5 1.61 13.02 7.89
CA PHE A 5 2.31 11.83 7.37
C PHE A 5 3.82 12.04 7.35
N GLY A 6 4.28 13.22 6.92
CA GLY A 6 5.71 13.52 6.90
C GLY A 6 6.31 13.55 8.31
N VAL A 7 5.59 14.09 9.30
CA VAL A 7 6.00 14.02 10.71
C VAL A 7 6.04 12.57 11.22
N ALA A 8 5.11 11.71 10.82
CA ALA A 8 5.14 10.30 11.18
C ALA A 8 6.35 9.57 10.59
N CYS A 9 6.72 9.86 9.34
CA CYS A 9 7.94 9.35 8.70
C CYS A 9 9.20 9.79 9.47
N ILE A 10 9.30 11.07 9.85
CA ILE A 10 10.41 11.57 10.69
C ILE A 10 10.45 10.82 12.01
N TRP A 11 9.30 10.63 12.66
CA TRP A 11 9.24 9.95 13.95
C TRP A 11 9.75 8.51 13.83
N PHE A 12 9.33 7.78 12.80
CA PHE A 12 9.81 6.42 12.55
C PHE A 12 11.34 6.38 12.33
N VAL A 13 11.88 7.26 11.50
CA VAL A 13 13.31 7.33 11.18
C VAL A 13 14.15 7.70 12.40
N GLU A 14 13.77 8.75 13.12
CA GLU A 14 14.49 9.20 14.31
C GLU A 14 14.36 8.20 15.47
N TRP A 15 13.23 7.49 15.57
CA TRP A 15 13.10 6.41 16.54
C TRP A 15 14.11 5.30 16.26
N ALA A 16 14.21 4.84 15.01
CA ALA A 16 15.15 3.79 14.63
C ALA A 16 16.63 4.22 14.79
N ARG A 17 16.94 5.50 14.56
CA ARG A 17 18.28 6.05 14.78
C ARG A 17 18.66 6.13 16.26
N ILE A 18 17.74 6.61 17.12
CA ILE A 18 18.03 6.89 18.53
C ILE A 18 17.85 5.65 19.42
N HIS A 19 16.77 4.90 19.24
CA HIS A 19 16.41 3.77 20.11
C HIS A 19 16.70 2.41 19.47
N GLY A 20 16.72 2.37 18.14
CA GLY A 20 16.86 1.13 17.39
C GLY A 20 15.54 0.43 17.09
N ILE A 21 15.61 -0.44 16.09
CA ILE A 21 14.54 -1.35 15.68
C ILE A 21 15.14 -2.75 15.47
N TYR A 22 14.27 -3.76 15.41
CA TYR A 22 14.71 -5.13 15.19
C TYR A 22 15.29 -5.31 13.80
N ASP A 23 16.49 -5.86 13.72
CA ASP A 23 17.14 -6.26 12.48
C ASP A 23 17.17 -7.79 12.38
N PRO A 24 16.44 -8.39 11.42
CA PRO A 24 16.44 -9.83 11.19
C PRO A 24 17.81 -10.39 10.84
N ALA A 25 18.67 -9.61 10.18
CA ALA A 25 19.99 -10.08 9.74
C ALA A 25 20.92 -10.40 10.92
N ILE A 26 20.72 -9.74 12.06
CA ILE A 26 21.49 -9.99 13.30
C ILE A 26 20.65 -10.58 14.44
N GLY A 27 19.33 -10.69 14.26
CA GLY A 27 18.40 -11.23 15.26
C GLY A 27 18.30 -10.38 16.53
N ALA A 28 18.55 -9.07 16.45
CA ALA A 28 18.60 -8.18 17.61
C ALA A 28 18.11 -6.76 17.26
N VAL A 29 17.72 -6.01 18.29
CA VAL A 29 17.46 -4.58 18.14
C VAL A 29 18.78 -3.83 18.05
N ARG A 30 18.92 -2.99 17.01
CA ARG A 30 20.06 -2.08 16.86
C ARG A 30 19.62 -0.71 16.39
N GLN A 31 20.44 0.29 16.70
CA GLN A 31 20.34 1.59 16.05
C GLN A 31 20.68 1.45 14.56
N VAL A 32 19.97 2.21 13.73
CA VAL A 32 20.12 2.19 12.28
C VAL A 32 20.35 3.62 11.78
N GLU A 33 21.47 3.83 11.10
CA GLU A 33 21.74 5.08 10.40
C GLU A 33 21.20 4.97 8.97
N TYR A 34 20.31 5.87 8.57
CA TYR A 34 19.60 5.79 7.30
C TYR A 34 20.48 6.21 6.11
N ASN A 35 20.26 5.60 4.93
CA ASN A 35 21.00 5.90 3.70
C ASN A 35 20.28 6.98 2.86
N LEU A 36 20.86 8.18 2.73
CA LEU A 36 20.28 9.27 1.92
C LEU A 36 20.82 9.34 0.47
N ASN A 37 21.37 8.24 -0.06
CA ASN A 37 21.71 8.19 -1.48
C ASN A 37 20.44 8.23 -2.35
N LEU A 38 20.11 9.42 -2.86
CA LEU A 38 18.91 9.66 -3.65
C LEU A 38 18.84 8.83 -4.94
N THR A 39 19.98 8.49 -5.54
CA THR A 39 20.02 7.63 -6.72
C THR A 39 19.58 6.20 -6.37
N ASN A 40 20.06 5.67 -5.25
CA ASN A 40 19.64 4.35 -4.77
C ASN A 40 18.15 4.34 -4.44
N ILE A 41 17.68 5.34 -3.68
CA ILE A 41 16.25 5.49 -3.33
C ILE A 41 15.38 5.55 -4.59
N TRP A 42 15.79 6.32 -5.60
CA TRP A 42 15.06 6.43 -6.85
C TRP A 42 15.02 5.11 -7.62
N ASN A 43 16.14 4.38 -7.69
CA ASN A 43 16.20 3.09 -8.39
C ASN A 43 15.27 2.05 -7.76
N HIS A 44 15.05 2.13 -6.44
CA HIS A 44 14.16 1.22 -5.73
C HIS A 44 12.68 1.26 -6.14
N GLN A 45 12.24 2.23 -6.96
CA GLN A 45 10.87 2.27 -7.47
C GLN A 45 10.50 1.03 -8.30
N PHE A 46 11.48 0.29 -8.84
CA PHE A 46 11.25 -0.88 -9.70
C PHE A 46 11.50 -2.22 -8.99
N ASP A 47 12.32 -2.23 -7.93
CA ASP A 47 12.69 -3.44 -7.19
C ASP A 47 12.35 -3.34 -5.69
N PHE A 48 11.43 -2.45 -5.30
CA PHE A 48 11.08 -2.17 -3.91
C PHE A 48 10.78 -3.41 -3.05
N LEU A 49 10.32 -4.51 -3.64
CA LEU A 49 10.07 -5.77 -2.92
C LEU A 49 11.37 -6.46 -2.45
N ALA A 50 12.49 -6.19 -3.14
CA ALA A 50 13.80 -6.78 -2.90
C ALA A 50 14.67 -5.96 -1.92
N ILE A 51 14.14 -4.86 -1.35
CA ILE A 51 14.88 -4.09 -0.33
C ILE A 51 15.18 -4.99 0.86
N ASP A 52 16.48 -5.18 1.14
CA ASP A 52 16.99 -6.12 2.12
C ASP A 52 17.79 -5.48 3.26
N SER A 53 17.87 -4.14 3.31
CA SER A 53 18.57 -3.38 4.36
C SER A 53 17.63 -2.43 5.10
N LEU A 54 17.83 -2.27 6.41
CA LEU A 54 17.09 -1.29 7.21
C LEU A 54 17.53 0.15 6.88
N GLU A 55 18.80 0.32 6.51
CA GLU A 55 19.40 1.57 6.06
C GLU A 55 18.62 2.17 4.88
N ASP A 56 18.28 1.36 3.88
CA ASP A 56 17.53 1.80 2.70
C ASP A 56 16.04 1.97 3.00
N VAL A 57 15.45 1.11 3.85
CA VAL A 57 14.06 1.30 4.34
C VAL A 57 13.91 2.66 5.01
N LEU A 58 14.80 3.00 5.95
CA LEU A 58 14.75 4.28 6.66
C LEU A 58 15.14 5.45 5.76
N GLY A 59 16.09 5.25 4.84
CA GLY A 59 16.46 6.24 3.82
C GLY A 59 15.25 6.65 2.95
N GLY A 60 14.47 5.68 2.51
CA GLY A 60 13.22 5.90 1.78
C GLY A 60 12.19 6.69 2.60
N HIS A 61 12.01 6.39 3.89
CA HIS A 61 11.10 7.13 4.76
C HIS A 61 11.57 8.56 5.04
N ALA A 62 12.88 8.78 5.18
CA ALA A 62 13.45 10.11 5.33
C ALA A 62 13.23 10.97 4.07
N PHE A 63 13.41 10.37 2.89
CA PHE A 63 13.08 11.02 1.62
C PHE A 63 11.58 11.31 1.49
N LEU A 64 10.72 10.35 1.86
CA LEU A 64 9.27 10.51 1.82
C LEU A 64 8.81 11.65 2.76
N ALA A 65 9.38 11.76 3.96
CA ALA A 65 9.10 12.86 4.89
C ALA A 65 9.33 14.24 4.24
N PHE A 66 10.45 14.40 3.53
CA PHE A 66 10.75 15.64 2.81
C PHE A 66 9.68 15.94 1.75
N ILE A 67 9.32 14.95 0.93
CA ILE A 67 8.31 15.10 -0.14
C ILE A 67 6.92 15.41 0.45
N GLU A 68 6.50 14.73 1.51
CA GLU A 68 5.19 14.94 2.14
C GLU A 68 5.10 16.31 2.82
N ILE A 69 6.16 16.76 3.50
CA ILE A 69 6.16 18.08 4.15
C ILE A 69 6.18 19.21 3.11
N THR A 70 7.07 19.12 2.12
CA THR A 70 7.16 20.13 1.06
C THR A 70 5.90 20.16 0.20
N GLY A 71 5.35 18.99 -0.17
CA GLY A 71 4.07 18.87 -0.85
C GLY A 71 2.90 19.42 -0.02
N GLY A 72 2.89 19.15 1.29
CA GLY A 72 1.91 19.70 2.22
C GLY A 72 1.95 21.24 2.29
N ALA A 73 3.15 21.81 2.43
CA ALA A 73 3.36 23.26 2.42
C ALA A 73 2.92 23.87 1.07
N PHE A 74 3.29 23.22 -0.04
CA PHE A 74 2.88 23.62 -1.39
C PHE A 74 1.36 23.65 -1.55
N HIS A 75 0.65 22.60 -1.14
CA HIS A 75 -0.81 22.54 -1.21
C HIS A 75 -1.50 23.62 -0.35
N ILE A 76 -0.92 23.98 0.80
CA ILE A 76 -1.43 25.08 1.63
C ILE A 76 -1.22 26.43 0.94
N ALA A 77 -0.03 26.66 0.39
CA ALA A 77 0.34 27.94 -0.23
C ALA A 77 -0.39 28.18 -1.56
N THR A 78 -0.74 27.14 -2.30
CA THR A 78 -1.28 27.25 -3.67
C THR A 78 -2.80 27.03 -3.78
N LYS A 79 -3.50 26.74 -2.68
CA LYS A 79 -4.93 26.36 -2.64
C LYS A 79 -5.90 27.28 -3.39
N GLN A 80 -5.52 28.53 -3.68
CA GLN A 80 -6.34 29.55 -4.34
C GLN A 80 -5.61 30.27 -5.49
N VAL A 81 -4.52 29.71 -6.01
CA VAL A 81 -3.76 30.36 -7.07
C VAL A 81 -4.41 30.12 -8.43
N GLY A 82 -4.94 31.20 -9.01
CA GLY A 82 -5.50 31.28 -10.36
C GLY A 82 -6.90 30.68 -10.51
N GLU A 83 -7.50 30.83 -11.69
CA GLU A 83 -8.84 30.31 -11.98
C GLU A 83 -8.92 28.79 -11.90
N TYR A 84 -10.06 28.28 -11.43
CA TYR A 84 -10.34 26.85 -11.33
C TYR A 84 -10.81 26.31 -12.69
N THR A 85 -9.84 25.98 -13.53
CA THR A 85 -10.12 25.44 -14.87
C THR A 85 -10.54 23.97 -14.80
N LYS A 86 -11.04 23.43 -15.91
CA LYS A 86 -11.28 21.99 -16.06
C LYS A 86 -10.02 21.15 -15.76
N PHE A 87 -8.83 21.67 -16.07
CA PHE A 87 -7.54 21.04 -15.74
C PHE A 87 -7.23 21.05 -14.24
N LYS A 88 -7.82 21.97 -13.47
CA LYS A 88 -7.76 21.97 -12.00
C LYS A 88 -8.91 21.19 -11.34
N GLY A 89 -9.73 20.49 -12.14
CA GLY A 89 -10.80 19.62 -11.64
C GLY A 89 -12.19 20.24 -11.59
N ALA A 90 -12.41 21.41 -12.22
CA ALA A 90 -13.75 21.98 -12.33
C ALA A 90 -14.74 20.99 -12.97
N GLY A 91 -15.84 20.70 -12.28
CA GLY A 91 -16.87 19.73 -12.70
C GLY A 91 -16.52 18.26 -12.44
N LEU A 92 -15.29 17.93 -12.03
CA LEU A 92 -14.86 16.57 -11.70
C LEU A 92 -14.80 16.31 -10.18
N LEU A 93 -14.59 17.35 -9.38
CA LEU A 93 -14.34 17.22 -7.94
C LEU A 93 -15.62 17.23 -7.10
N SER A 94 -16.53 16.32 -7.42
CA SER A 94 -17.64 15.99 -6.51
C SER A 94 -17.11 15.25 -5.28
N ALA A 95 -17.88 15.23 -4.19
CA ALA A 95 -17.54 14.43 -3.01
C ALA A 95 -17.35 12.94 -3.35
N GLU A 96 -18.16 12.43 -4.29
CA GLU A 96 -18.07 11.05 -4.77
C GLU A 96 -16.79 10.79 -5.59
N ALA A 97 -16.32 11.76 -6.38
CA ALA A 97 -15.05 11.65 -7.09
C ALA A 97 -13.85 11.61 -6.12
N ILE A 98 -13.85 12.47 -5.09
CA ILE A 98 -12.78 12.50 -4.08
C ILE A 98 -12.73 11.17 -3.31
N LEU A 99 -13.89 10.61 -2.96
CA LEU A 99 -14.00 9.26 -2.38
C LEU A 99 -13.43 8.21 -3.34
N SER A 100 -13.78 8.27 -4.62
CA SER A 100 -13.29 7.33 -5.64
C SER A 100 -11.76 7.35 -5.77
N PHE A 101 -11.11 8.53 -5.79
CA PHE A 101 -9.65 8.62 -5.83
C PHE A 101 -9.00 8.02 -4.59
N SER A 102 -9.61 8.23 -3.43
CA SER A 102 -9.13 7.67 -2.15
C SER A 102 -9.24 6.14 -2.14
N LEU A 103 -10.31 5.58 -2.72
CA LEU A 103 -10.50 4.13 -2.87
C LEU A 103 -9.45 3.50 -3.80
N ALA A 104 -9.09 4.18 -4.90
CA ALA A 104 -7.99 3.73 -5.75
C ALA A 104 -6.66 3.70 -4.99
N GLY A 105 -6.37 4.78 -4.25
CA GLY A 105 -5.15 4.90 -3.46
C GLY A 105 -5.02 3.80 -2.40
N ILE A 106 -6.04 3.62 -1.56
CA ILE A 106 -6.01 2.57 -0.50
C ILE A 106 -6.06 1.16 -1.08
N GLY A 107 -6.75 0.95 -2.20
CA GLY A 107 -6.77 -0.32 -2.91
C GLY A 107 -5.39 -0.73 -3.40
N TRP A 108 -4.67 0.20 -4.04
CA TRP A 108 -3.29 -0.03 -4.47
C TRP A 108 -2.33 -0.24 -3.28
N MET A 109 -2.43 0.58 -2.24
CA MET A 109 -1.60 0.40 -1.03
C MET A 109 -1.81 -0.97 -0.37
N ALA A 110 -3.04 -1.47 -0.31
CA ALA A 110 -3.33 -2.78 0.25
C ALA A 110 -2.76 -3.93 -0.61
N VAL A 111 -2.80 -3.80 -1.95
CA VAL A 111 -2.14 -4.76 -2.85
C VAL A 111 -0.62 -4.76 -2.64
N VAL A 112 0.02 -3.58 -2.62
CA VAL A 112 1.47 -3.46 -2.39
C VAL A 112 1.87 -4.02 -1.02
N ALA A 113 1.08 -3.73 0.03
CA ALA A 113 1.30 -4.28 1.37
C ALA A 113 1.20 -5.81 1.39
N ALA A 114 0.28 -6.41 0.63
CA ALA A 114 0.17 -7.85 0.53
C ALA A 114 1.43 -8.49 -0.08
N PHE A 115 1.99 -7.89 -1.14
CA PHE A 115 3.23 -8.37 -1.76
C PHE A 115 4.46 -8.20 -0.85
N TRP A 116 4.59 -7.05 -0.18
CA TRP A 116 5.64 -6.83 0.82
C TRP A 116 5.54 -7.84 1.96
N CYS A 117 4.36 -8.00 2.54
CA CYS A 117 4.09 -8.98 3.59
C CYS A 117 4.41 -10.40 3.12
N ALA A 118 4.09 -10.75 1.88
CA ALA A 118 4.31 -12.10 1.38
C ALA A 118 5.79 -12.46 1.18
N GLN A 119 6.62 -11.51 0.75
CA GLN A 119 7.95 -11.81 0.19
C GLN A 119 9.12 -11.18 0.96
N ASN A 120 8.92 -10.01 1.57
CA ASN A 120 10.01 -9.30 2.21
C ASN A 120 10.28 -9.88 3.61
N THR A 121 11.52 -10.26 3.90
CA THR A 121 11.93 -10.84 5.19
C THR A 121 12.61 -9.82 6.11
N THR A 122 12.85 -8.60 5.62
CA THR A 122 13.49 -7.50 6.35
C THR A 122 12.49 -6.76 7.21
N VAL A 123 11.39 -6.27 6.62
CA VAL A 123 10.34 -5.54 7.37
C VAL A 123 9.20 -6.44 7.84
N TYR A 124 9.14 -7.68 7.34
CA TYR A 124 8.33 -8.76 7.91
C TYR A 124 9.26 -9.92 8.29
N PRO A 125 9.84 -9.94 9.49
CA PRO A 125 10.80 -10.96 9.88
C PRO A 125 10.19 -12.35 9.99
N GLU A 126 10.90 -13.37 9.48
CA GLU A 126 10.42 -14.76 9.51
C GLU A 126 10.19 -15.29 10.93
N ALA A 127 11.01 -14.85 11.89
CA ALA A 127 10.89 -15.21 13.30
C ALA A 127 9.51 -14.91 13.92
N TRP A 128 8.75 -13.98 13.33
CA TRP A 128 7.44 -13.54 13.84
C TRP A 128 6.30 -13.82 12.88
N TYR A 129 6.56 -13.72 11.58
CA TYR A 129 5.53 -13.83 10.55
C TYR A 129 5.53 -15.19 9.86
N GLY A 130 6.61 -15.98 9.96
CA GLY A 130 6.84 -17.20 9.17
C GLY A 130 7.62 -16.93 7.89
N GLU A 131 8.02 -18.00 7.19
CA GLU A 131 8.76 -17.94 5.93
C GLU A 131 8.03 -17.17 4.83
N ALA A 132 8.77 -16.73 3.81
CA ALA A 132 8.19 -16.13 2.61
C ALA A 132 7.17 -17.06 1.94
N LEU A 133 6.06 -16.49 1.48
CA LEU A 133 4.92 -17.24 0.95
C LEU A 133 5.09 -17.59 -0.53
N ILE A 134 4.33 -18.58 -0.97
CA ILE A 134 4.21 -18.95 -2.39
C ILE A 134 2.92 -18.36 -2.96
N LEU A 135 3.05 -17.52 -4.00
CA LEU A 135 1.91 -17.04 -4.78
C LEU A 135 1.36 -18.18 -5.66
N LYS A 136 0.07 -18.46 -5.54
CA LYS A 136 -0.66 -19.42 -6.37
C LYS A 136 -1.86 -18.77 -7.02
N PHE A 137 -2.29 -19.36 -8.13
CA PHE A 137 -3.48 -18.94 -8.86
C PHE A 137 -4.52 -20.06 -8.80
N GLY A 138 -5.73 -19.70 -8.35
CA GLY A 138 -6.92 -20.54 -8.43
C GLY A 138 -8.02 -19.77 -9.16
N ILE A 139 -9.18 -19.62 -8.51
CA ILE A 139 -10.22 -18.67 -8.96
C ILE A 139 -9.72 -17.22 -8.87
N ALA A 140 -8.88 -16.94 -7.87
CA ALA A 140 -8.19 -15.67 -7.67
C ALA A 140 -6.73 -15.93 -7.26
N PRO A 141 -5.84 -14.93 -7.32
CA PRO A 141 -4.50 -15.02 -6.75
C PRO A 141 -4.57 -15.12 -5.23
N TYR A 142 -3.77 -16.01 -4.63
CA TYR A 142 -3.69 -16.20 -3.19
C TYR A 142 -2.29 -16.65 -2.78
N TRP A 143 -1.93 -16.42 -1.53
CA TRP A 143 -0.64 -16.83 -0.97
C TRP A 143 -0.81 -17.98 0.01
N ILE A 144 0.11 -18.94 -0.04
CA ILE A 144 0.17 -20.03 0.92
C ILE A 144 1.55 -20.11 1.57
N ASP A 145 1.57 -20.72 2.74
CA ASP A 145 2.81 -21.06 3.43
C ASP A 145 3.71 -21.97 2.55
N SER A 146 5.02 -21.75 2.61
CA SER A 146 6.04 -22.58 1.95
C SER A 146 6.16 -23.97 2.57
N VAL A 147 5.75 -24.09 3.84
CA VAL A 147 5.85 -25.29 4.67
C VAL A 147 4.46 -25.75 5.14
N ASP A 148 4.31 -27.05 5.39
CA ASP A 148 3.07 -27.60 5.92
C ASP A 148 2.95 -27.34 7.43
N LEU A 149 1.92 -26.59 7.81
CA LEU A 149 1.63 -26.21 9.20
C LEU A 149 0.32 -26.81 9.71
N SER A 150 -0.30 -27.72 8.95
CA SER A 150 -1.61 -28.32 9.26
C SER A 150 -1.65 -29.09 10.59
N GLY A 151 -0.51 -29.60 11.06
CA GLY A 151 -0.36 -30.28 12.35
C GLY A 151 0.10 -29.39 13.51
N GLY A 152 0.32 -28.10 13.27
CA GLY A 152 0.89 -27.17 14.26
C GLY A 152 -0.15 -26.30 14.99
N PRO A 153 0.30 -25.43 15.91
CA PRO A 153 -0.58 -24.47 16.61
C PRO A 153 -1.01 -23.28 15.73
N ALA A 154 -0.67 -23.29 14.45
CA ALA A 154 -0.97 -22.22 13.51
C ALA A 154 -2.48 -22.02 13.34
N PHE A 155 -2.93 -20.77 13.27
CA PHE A 155 -4.35 -20.44 13.16
C PHE A 155 -4.90 -20.96 11.81
N PHE A 156 -5.83 -21.92 11.88
CA PHE A 156 -6.31 -22.68 10.72
C PHE A 156 -5.20 -23.31 9.86
N GLY A 157 -4.04 -23.64 10.46
CA GLY A 157 -2.91 -24.22 9.72
C GLY A 157 -2.15 -23.22 8.85
N HIS A 158 -2.28 -21.92 9.11
CA HIS A 158 -1.63 -20.85 8.34
C HIS A 158 -0.83 -19.88 9.21
N THR A 159 0.26 -19.34 8.66
CA THR A 159 1.03 -18.30 9.36
C THR A 159 0.27 -16.97 9.42
N THR A 160 0.70 -16.09 10.34
CA THR A 160 0.25 -14.70 10.36
C THR A 160 0.60 -13.98 9.06
N ARG A 161 1.74 -14.30 8.42
CA ARG A 161 2.08 -13.76 7.08
C ARG A 161 1.02 -14.13 6.06
N ALA A 162 0.62 -15.40 5.98
CA ALA A 162 -0.40 -15.87 5.05
C ALA A 162 -1.75 -15.18 5.30
N ALA A 163 -2.16 -15.03 6.55
CA ALA A 163 -3.39 -14.33 6.90
C ALA A 163 -3.34 -12.85 6.45
N LEU A 164 -2.28 -12.12 6.80
CA LEU A 164 -2.13 -10.70 6.47
C LEU A 164 -2.08 -10.46 4.97
N SER A 165 -1.26 -11.23 4.22
CA SER A 165 -1.11 -11.08 2.77
C SER A 165 -2.45 -11.30 2.05
N ASN A 166 -3.16 -12.39 2.34
CA ASN A 166 -4.43 -12.67 1.66
C ASN A 166 -5.53 -11.65 2.02
N VAL A 167 -5.67 -11.29 3.29
CA VAL A 167 -6.68 -10.30 3.72
C VAL A 167 -6.45 -8.95 3.04
N HIS A 168 -5.21 -8.45 3.05
CA HIS A 168 -4.89 -7.17 2.43
C HIS A 168 -5.05 -7.22 0.91
N TYR A 169 -4.69 -8.33 0.26
CA TYR A 169 -4.89 -8.46 -1.19
C TYR A 169 -6.37 -8.40 -1.58
N TYR A 170 -7.23 -9.16 -0.88
CA TYR A 170 -8.66 -9.16 -1.18
C TYR A 170 -9.35 -7.85 -0.79
N PHE A 171 -8.94 -7.20 0.30
CA PHE A 171 -9.39 -5.83 0.58
C PHE A 171 -8.96 -4.86 -0.50
N GLY A 172 -7.71 -4.95 -0.97
CA GLY A 172 -7.19 -4.16 -2.08
C GLY A 172 -8.02 -4.34 -3.35
N PHE A 173 -8.34 -5.59 -3.70
CA PHE A 173 -9.25 -5.91 -4.79
C PHE A 173 -10.59 -5.17 -4.61
N PHE A 174 -11.33 -5.43 -3.52
CA PHE A 174 -12.66 -4.83 -3.32
C PHE A 174 -12.65 -3.30 -3.22
N PHE A 175 -11.60 -2.69 -2.68
CA PHE A 175 -11.44 -1.23 -2.72
C PHE A 175 -11.28 -0.71 -4.15
N LEU A 176 -10.58 -1.42 -5.04
CA LEU A 176 -10.50 -1.07 -6.46
C LEU A 176 -11.86 -1.20 -7.16
N GLN A 177 -12.68 -2.19 -6.81
CA GLN A 177 -14.06 -2.23 -7.34
C GLN A 177 -14.91 -1.07 -6.79
N GLY A 178 -14.74 -0.71 -5.52
CA GLY A 178 -15.32 0.50 -4.95
C GLY A 178 -14.91 1.77 -5.71
N HIS A 179 -13.63 1.89 -6.08
CA HIS A 179 -13.15 2.96 -6.95
C HIS A 179 -13.90 3.00 -8.28
N LEU A 180 -13.98 1.87 -9.00
CA LEU A 180 -14.67 1.77 -10.29
C LEU A 180 -16.15 2.17 -10.18
N TRP A 181 -16.83 1.67 -9.15
CA TRP A 181 -18.22 1.99 -8.87
C TRP A 181 -18.43 3.50 -8.66
N HIS A 182 -17.68 4.10 -7.74
CA HIS A 182 -17.82 5.52 -7.41
C HIS A 182 -17.31 6.44 -8.53
N ALA A 183 -16.29 6.03 -9.29
CA ALA A 183 -15.81 6.77 -10.45
C ALA A 183 -16.90 6.90 -11.52
N LEU A 184 -17.54 5.78 -11.88
CA LEU A 184 -18.62 5.76 -12.86
C LEU A 184 -19.80 6.64 -12.43
N ARG A 185 -20.20 6.56 -11.15
CA ARG A 185 -21.25 7.43 -10.60
C ARG A 185 -20.87 8.90 -10.61
N ALA A 186 -19.63 9.23 -10.22
CA ALA A 186 -19.12 10.60 -10.25
C ALA A 186 -19.09 11.19 -11.68
N MET A 187 -18.91 10.35 -12.70
CA MET A 187 -19.00 10.72 -14.11
C MET A 187 -20.44 10.78 -14.65
N GLY A 188 -21.45 10.43 -13.85
CA GLY A 188 -22.87 10.50 -14.21
C GLY A 188 -23.46 9.20 -14.77
N PHE A 189 -22.79 8.06 -14.63
CA PHE A 189 -23.35 6.77 -15.03
C PHE A 189 -24.50 6.35 -14.09
N ASP A 190 -25.66 5.99 -14.67
CA ASP A 190 -26.82 5.50 -13.94
C ASP A 190 -26.90 3.97 -13.97
N PHE A 191 -26.48 3.34 -12.87
CA PHE A 191 -26.50 1.88 -12.72
C PHE A 191 -27.91 1.27 -12.76
N LYS A 192 -28.98 2.05 -12.59
CA LYS A 192 -30.35 1.54 -12.74
C LYS A 192 -30.66 1.10 -14.18
N LYS A 193 -29.88 1.58 -15.17
CA LYS A 193 -30.02 1.17 -16.57
C LYS A 193 -29.60 -0.28 -16.79
N VAL A 194 -28.56 -0.74 -16.09
CA VAL A 194 -28.08 -2.13 -16.17
C VAL A 194 -29.16 -3.12 -15.76
N LEU A 195 -29.98 -2.78 -14.77
CA LEU A 195 -31.09 -3.62 -14.31
C LEU A 195 -32.26 -3.70 -15.30
N LYS A 196 -32.31 -2.81 -16.29
CA LYS A 196 -33.39 -2.73 -17.29
C LYS A 196 -33.00 -3.35 -18.62
N GLU A 197 -31.73 -3.68 -18.83
CA GLU A 197 -31.28 -4.37 -20.04
C GLU A 197 -31.56 -5.86 -19.91
N PRO A 198 -32.28 -6.49 -20.86
CA PRO A 198 -32.45 -7.93 -20.86
C PRO A 198 -31.08 -8.61 -21.01
N LEU A 199 -30.86 -9.69 -20.25
CA LEU A 199 -29.63 -10.49 -20.38
C LEU A 199 -29.44 -10.89 -21.86
N PRO A 200 -28.20 -10.82 -22.39
CA PRO A 200 -27.90 -11.32 -23.73
C PRO A 200 -28.45 -12.73 -23.93
N ALA A 201 -29.07 -13.00 -25.08
CA ALA A 201 -29.65 -14.30 -25.42
C ALA A 201 -28.64 -15.48 -25.33
N GLN A 202 -27.35 -15.18 -25.24
CA GLN A 202 -26.24 -16.14 -25.12
C GLN A 202 -26.03 -16.67 -23.69
N LEU A 203 -26.75 -16.12 -22.70
CA LEU A 203 -26.71 -16.55 -21.28
C LEU A 203 -27.96 -17.35 -20.88
N TYR A 204 -28.82 -17.69 -21.84
CA TYR A 204 -29.98 -18.58 -21.69
C TYR A 204 -29.73 -19.92 -22.37
#